data_AF-A0A7Y1AR30-F1
#
_entry.id   AF-A0A7Y1AR30-F1
#
_cell.length_a   1.000
_cell.length_b   1.000
_cell.length_c   1.000
_cell.angle_alpha   90.00
_cell.angle_beta   90.00
_cell.angle_gamma   90.00
#
_symmetry.space_group_name_H-M   'P 1'
#
loop_
_entity.id
_entity.type
_entity.pdbx_description
1 polymer ?
#
loop_
_entity_poly.entity_id
_entity_poly.type
_entity_poly.pdbx_seq_one_letter_code
_entity_poly.pdbx_strand_id
1 'polypeptide(L)'
;MPLTENKLGCSAVLHSLKLTIEGRWGPGREHTSQEFATFSISDDTSQQTSTSQVFKGQCQWLFRTMGPYRYIVKIPKCRALNTNGDMEKRMIGGRLHRDQLADSTVKLVLSVAKEEEPAVGDNWVKFPTGWKRCMGKGLDDRYGFCRGNTTDFKPFKMPDGRDCTVYPNCTE
;
A
#
# COMPACT_ATOMS: atom_id res chain seq x y z
N MET A 1 9.07 -13.09 19.36
CA MET A 1 7.74 -13.72 19.21
C MET A 1 7.95 -15.22 19.32
N PRO A 2 7.26 -15.93 20.23
CA PRO A 2 7.45 -17.36 20.39
C PRO A 2 6.93 -18.14 19.17
N LEU A 3 7.68 -19.14 18.70
CA LEU A 3 7.23 -20.06 17.65
C LEU A 3 6.23 -21.10 18.18
N THR A 4 6.31 -21.40 19.48
CA THR A 4 5.41 -22.27 20.22
C THR A 4 5.17 -21.65 21.59
N GLU A 5 3.92 -21.66 22.05
CA GLU A 5 3.51 -21.18 23.38
C GLU A 5 2.65 -22.23 24.06
N ASN A 6 3.02 -22.64 25.28
CA ASN A 6 2.21 -23.56 26.08
C ASN A 6 1.36 -22.75 27.07
N LYS A 7 0.04 -22.83 26.96
CA LYS A 7 -0.92 -22.21 27.90
C LYS A 7 -1.94 -23.24 28.37
N LEU A 8 -2.06 -23.39 29.69
CA LEU A 8 -3.08 -24.25 30.34
C LEU A 8 -3.13 -25.70 29.81
N GLY A 9 -1.97 -26.29 29.48
CA GLY A 9 -1.88 -27.65 28.94
C GLY A 9 -2.14 -27.78 27.43
N CYS A 10 -2.47 -26.69 26.74
CA CYS A 10 -2.56 -26.65 25.28
C CYS A 10 -1.30 -26.02 24.68
N SER A 11 -0.72 -26.70 23.68
CA SER A 11 0.39 -26.15 22.89
C SER A 11 -0.16 -25.39 21.69
N ALA A 12 0.11 -24.10 21.63
CA ALA A 12 -0.20 -23.25 20.48
C ALA A 12 1.06 -23.07 19.64
N VAL A 13 0.92 -23.26 18.33
CA VAL A 13 2.02 -23.16 17.38
C VAL A 13 1.76 -21.97 16.46
N LEU A 14 2.79 -21.14 16.24
CA LEU A 14 2.66 -19.96 15.39
C LEU A 14 2.45 -20.37 13.93
N HIS A 15 1.26 -20.16 13.39
CA HIS A 15 0.94 -20.50 11.99
C HIS A 15 1.31 -19.39 11.01
N SER A 16 1.08 -18.12 11.37
CA SER A 16 1.36 -17.00 10.47
C SER A 16 1.65 -15.72 11.24
N LEU A 17 2.38 -14.83 10.59
CA LEU A 17 2.66 -13.48 11.05
C LEU A 17 2.07 -12.48 10.04
N LYS A 18 1.19 -11.60 10.52
CA LYS A 18 0.66 -10.49 9.76
C LYS A 18 1.19 -9.19 10.34
N LEU A 19 1.99 -8.47 9.57
CA LEU A 19 2.48 -7.14 9.91
C LEU A 19 1.60 -6.09 9.25
N THR A 20 1.10 -5.13 10.03
CA THR A 20 0.36 -3.98 9.53
C THR A 20 1.32 -2.85 9.21
N ILE A 21 1.26 -2.38 7.97
CA ILE A 21 1.99 -1.21 7.48
C ILE A 21 0.99 -0.06 7.46
N GLU A 22 1.10 0.85 8.44
CA GLU A 22 0.25 2.04 8.50
C GLU A 22 0.92 3.21 7.78
N GLY A 23 0.22 3.75 6.79
CA GLY A 23 0.60 4.98 6.13
C GLY A 23 -0.27 6.13 6.59
N ARG A 24 0.37 7.25 6.96
CA ARG A 24 -0.29 8.49 7.38
C ARG A 24 0.11 9.64 6.45
N TRP A 25 -0.88 10.35 5.90
CA TRP A 25 -0.66 11.48 4.97
C TRP A 25 -1.21 12.82 5.48
N GLY A 26 -1.74 12.85 6.69
CA GLY A 26 -2.27 14.06 7.30
C GLY A 26 -2.39 13.95 8.83
N PRO A 27 -2.78 15.04 9.50
CA PRO A 27 -2.81 15.11 10.95
C PRO A 27 -3.99 14.34 11.57
N GLY A 28 -5.13 14.25 10.89
CA GLY A 28 -6.30 13.51 11.36
C GLY A 28 -6.15 11.98 11.28
N ARG A 29 -6.95 11.25 12.09
CA ARG A 29 -6.97 9.77 12.07
C ARG A 29 -7.54 9.23 10.76
N GLU A 30 -8.43 9.98 10.14
CA GLU A 30 -9.02 9.75 8.82
C GLU A 30 -7.99 9.87 7.67
N HIS A 31 -6.83 10.46 7.93
CA HIS A 31 -5.71 10.53 7.00
C HIS A 31 -4.71 9.38 7.20
N THR A 32 -5.23 8.20 7.55
CA THR A 32 -4.46 6.97 7.72
C THR A 32 -5.08 5.84 6.91
N SER A 33 -4.22 4.91 6.48
CA SER A 33 -4.59 3.75 5.69
C SER A 33 -3.57 2.65 5.93
N GLN A 34 -3.98 1.41 5.67
CA GLN A 34 -3.18 0.24 6.03
C GLN A 34 -2.97 -0.66 4.83
N GLU A 35 -1.82 -1.31 4.83
CA GLU A 35 -1.46 -2.41 3.97
C GLU A 35 -0.84 -3.52 4.83
N PHE A 36 -0.71 -4.73 4.29
CA PHE A 36 -0.23 -5.86 5.07
C PHE A 36 0.96 -6.56 4.43
N ALA A 37 1.86 -7.03 5.29
CA ALA A 37 2.83 -8.07 4.94
C ALA A 37 2.47 -9.34 5.70
N THR A 38 2.37 -10.47 4.99
CA THR A 38 1.93 -11.73 5.56
C THR A 38 2.95 -12.84 5.34
N PHE A 39 3.38 -13.47 6.42
CA PHE A 39 4.31 -14.59 6.41
C PHE A 39 3.60 -15.84 6.91
N SER A 40 3.57 -16.90 6.10
CA SER A 40 3.10 -18.20 6.55
C SER A 40 4.28 -18.99 7.11
N ILE A 41 4.04 -19.70 8.21
CA ILE A 41 5.04 -20.58 8.80
C ILE A 41 4.66 -22.02 8.44
N SER A 42 5.58 -22.72 7.78
CA SER A 42 5.45 -24.14 7.48
C SER A 42 6.20 -24.97 8.52
N ASP A 43 5.65 -26.13 8.83
CA ASP A 43 6.30 -27.16 9.63
C ASP A 43 7.08 -28.16 8.76
N ASP A 44 7.03 -28.01 7.44
CA ASP A 44 7.84 -28.80 6.50
C ASP A 44 9.33 -28.56 6.74
N THR A 45 10.12 -29.62 6.68
CA THR A 45 11.58 -29.54 6.83
C THR A 45 12.17 -28.80 5.64
N SER A 46 12.97 -27.77 5.91
CA SER A 46 13.70 -27.08 4.86
C SER A 46 14.96 -27.85 4.48
N GLN A 47 15.27 -27.92 3.19
CA GLN A 47 16.57 -28.42 2.72
C GLN A 47 17.67 -27.35 2.76
N GLN A 48 17.32 -26.11 3.12
CA GLN A 48 18.25 -24.98 3.17
C GLN A 48 18.74 -24.70 4.58
N THR A 49 20.04 -24.45 4.72
CA THR A 49 20.67 -24.01 5.98
C THR A 49 20.09 -22.67 6.44
N SER A 50 19.98 -22.46 7.75
CA SER A 50 19.41 -21.28 8.40
C SER A 50 20.21 -20.00 8.11
N THR A 51 19.94 -19.35 6.98
CA THR A 51 20.47 -18.03 6.64
C THR A 51 19.49 -16.91 7.01
N SER A 52 20.00 -15.72 7.35
CA SER A 52 19.14 -14.54 7.57
C SER A 52 18.28 -14.26 6.34
N GLN A 53 16.96 -14.29 6.52
CA GLN A 53 15.99 -14.11 5.44
C GLN A 53 15.60 -12.64 5.33
N VAL A 54 15.97 -12.02 4.21
CA VAL A 54 15.68 -10.62 3.94
C VAL A 54 14.56 -10.51 2.90
N PHE A 55 13.44 -9.97 3.32
CA PHE A 55 12.32 -9.61 2.46
C PHE A 55 12.42 -8.13 2.14
N LYS A 56 12.48 -7.79 0.85
CA LYS A 56 12.46 -6.42 0.38
C LYS A 56 11.09 -6.09 -0.19
N GLY A 57 10.62 -4.88 0.08
CA GLY A 57 9.37 -4.36 -0.45
C GLY A 57 9.45 -2.88 -0.76
N GLN A 58 8.55 -2.44 -1.63
CA GLN A 58 8.34 -1.04 -1.92
C GLN A 58 6.85 -0.72 -1.78
N CYS A 59 6.56 0.37 -1.07
CA CYS A 59 5.24 0.95 -0.95
C CYS A 59 5.14 2.15 -1.88
N GLN A 60 4.03 2.27 -2.58
CA GLN A 60 3.69 3.43 -3.38
C GLN A 60 2.38 4.02 -2.86
N TRP A 61 2.32 5.35 -2.78
CA TRP A 61 1.07 6.03 -2.51
C TRP A 61 0.20 6.02 -3.76
N LEU A 62 -0.97 5.42 -3.63
CA LEU A 62 -2.07 5.62 -4.56
C LEU A 62 -2.97 6.72 -4.03
N PHE A 63 -3.58 7.51 -4.91
CA PHE A 63 -4.54 8.54 -4.53
C PHE A 63 -5.85 8.43 -5.29
N ARG A 64 -6.94 8.88 -4.65
CA ARG A 64 -8.26 9.03 -5.27
C ARG A 64 -9.07 10.09 -4.54
N THR A 65 -10.18 10.51 -5.13
CA THR A 65 -11.19 11.30 -4.42
C THR A 65 -12.17 10.38 -3.69
N MET A 66 -12.72 10.85 -2.57
CA MET A 66 -13.69 10.13 -1.75
C MET A 66 -14.90 11.01 -1.42
N GLY A 67 -16.08 10.39 -1.40
CA GLY A 67 -17.34 11.04 -1.02
C GLY A 67 -17.85 12.09 -2.02
N PRO A 68 -18.99 12.74 -1.71
CA PRO A 68 -19.59 13.77 -2.56
C PRO A 68 -18.74 15.04 -2.65
N TYR A 69 -17.96 15.34 -1.61
CA TYR A 69 -17.05 16.49 -1.54
C TYR A 69 -15.69 16.24 -2.20
N ARG A 70 -15.46 15.04 -2.75
CA ARG A 70 -14.27 14.69 -3.54
C ARG A 70 -12.95 14.96 -2.80
N TYR A 71 -12.86 14.59 -1.51
CA TYR A 71 -11.61 14.72 -0.74
C TYR A 71 -10.54 13.76 -1.24
N ILE A 72 -9.30 14.21 -1.34
CA ILE A 72 -8.14 13.35 -1.59
C ILE A 72 -7.92 12.42 -0.41
N VAL A 73 -7.87 11.13 -0.71
CA VAL A 73 -7.41 10.10 0.21
C VAL A 73 -6.27 9.33 -0.44
N LYS A 74 -5.35 8.83 0.39
CA LYS A 74 -4.24 7.99 -0.06
C LYS A 74 -4.43 6.55 0.39
N ILE A 75 -3.87 5.63 -0.39
CA ILE A 75 -3.88 4.19 -0.13
C ILE A 75 -2.44 3.70 -0.32
N PRO A 76 -1.84 2.98 0.64
CA PRO A 76 -0.49 2.46 0.49
C PRO A 76 -0.59 1.16 -0.28
N LYS A 77 0.05 1.07 -1.43
CA LYS A 77 0.19 -0.20 -2.15
C LYS A 77 1.60 -0.71 -1.96
N CYS A 78 1.76 -1.72 -1.13
CA CYS A 78 3.06 -2.32 -0.84
C CYS A 78 3.22 -3.65 -1.58
N ARG A 79 4.31 -3.78 -2.34
CA ARG A 79 4.62 -4.99 -3.11
C ARG A 79 6.02 -5.48 -2.78
N ALA A 80 6.22 -6.78 -2.93
CA ALA A 80 7.54 -7.36 -2.80
C ALA A 80 8.45 -6.88 -3.94
N LEU A 81 9.75 -6.80 -3.67
CA LEU A 81 10.76 -6.57 -4.68
C LEU A 81 11.41 -7.89 -5.08
N ASN A 82 11.66 -8.07 -6.37
CA ASN A 82 12.47 -9.17 -6.88
C ASN A 82 13.97 -8.91 -6.56
N THR A 83 14.84 -9.84 -6.98
CA THR A 83 16.30 -9.72 -6.78
C THR A 83 16.92 -8.51 -7.48
N ASN A 84 16.31 -8.04 -8.56
CA ASN A 84 16.76 -6.90 -9.36
C ASN A 84 16.25 -5.56 -8.79
N GLY A 85 15.34 -5.60 -7.81
CA GLY A 85 14.72 -4.42 -7.22
C GLY A 85 13.44 -3.96 -7.92
N ASP A 86 12.89 -4.74 -8.85
CA ASP A 86 11.61 -4.41 -9.51
C ASP A 86 10.43 -4.83 -8.64
N MET A 87 9.34 -4.05 -8.73
CA MET A 87 8.08 -4.39 -8.05
C MET A 87 7.44 -5.64 -8.65
N GLU A 88 7.12 -6.59 -7.78
CA GLU A 88 6.38 -7.77 -8.15
C GLU A 88 4.86 -7.57 -8.00
N LYS A 89 4.07 -8.42 -8.63
CA LYS A 89 2.61 -8.41 -8.44
C LYS A 89 2.21 -8.92 -7.06
N ARG A 90 3.03 -9.74 -6.40
CA ARG A 90 2.72 -10.31 -5.09
C ARG A 90 2.86 -9.29 -3.96
N MET A 91 2.09 -9.51 -2.90
CA MET A 91 2.24 -8.76 -1.65
C MET A 91 3.57 -9.09 -0.97
N ILE A 92 3.97 -8.22 -0.05
CA ILE A 92 5.11 -8.45 0.82
C ILE A 92 4.81 -9.66 1.71
N GLY A 93 5.78 -10.57 1.80
CA GLY A 93 5.61 -11.79 2.56
C GLY A 93 6.18 -13.01 1.85
N GLY A 94 5.92 -14.17 2.44
CA GLY A 94 6.39 -15.44 1.92
C GLY A 94 6.17 -16.57 2.91
N ARG A 95 6.59 -17.77 2.52
CA ARG A 95 6.63 -18.93 3.39
C ARG A 95 7.97 -18.93 4.13
N LEU A 96 7.91 -19.11 5.44
CA LEU A 96 9.04 -19.32 6.34
C LEU A 96 8.96 -20.75 6.85
N HIS A 97 10.08 -21.44 7.02
CA HIS A 97 10.11 -22.77 7.61
C HIS A 97 10.47 -22.68 9.09
N ARG A 98 9.70 -23.35 9.96
CA ARG A 98 9.85 -23.21 11.42
C ARG A 98 11.23 -23.62 11.91
N ASP A 99 11.79 -24.69 11.35
CA ASP A 99 13.13 -25.20 11.64
C ASP A 99 14.24 -24.17 11.33
N GLN A 100 14.00 -23.25 10.40
CA GLN A 100 14.92 -22.15 10.07
C GLN A 100 14.72 -20.91 10.94
N LEU A 101 13.65 -20.82 11.74
CA LEU A 101 13.34 -19.63 12.55
C LEU A 101 13.92 -19.69 13.96
N ALA A 102 14.21 -20.89 14.47
CA ALA A 102 14.95 -21.04 15.71
C ALA A 102 16.34 -20.42 15.53
N ASP A 103 16.64 -19.37 16.30
CA ASP A 103 17.91 -18.64 16.30
C ASP A 103 18.23 -17.82 15.04
N SER A 104 17.24 -17.53 14.18
CA SER A 104 17.43 -16.66 13.01
C SER A 104 16.67 -15.35 13.10
N THR A 105 17.09 -14.39 12.28
CA THR A 105 16.42 -13.10 12.12
C THR A 105 15.81 -13.00 10.73
N VAL A 106 14.49 -12.79 10.70
CA VAL A 106 13.75 -12.40 9.49
C VAL A 106 13.70 -10.87 9.42
N LYS A 107 14.22 -10.30 8.35
CA LYS A 107 14.29 -8.85 8.15
C LYS A 107 13.34 -8.42 7.04
N LEU A 108 12.46 -7.48 7.33
CA LEU A 108 11.66 -6.79 6.33
C LEU A 108 12.25 -5.39 6.07
N VAL A 109 12.60 -5.10 4.83
CA VAL A 109 13.11 -3.80 4.38
C VAL A 109 12.08 -3.16 3.46
N LEU A 110 11.55 -2.01 3.87
CA LEU A 110 10.56 -1.25 3.11
C LEU A 110 11.19 0.03 2.54
N SER A 111 10.86 0.33 1.30
CA SER A 111 11.10 1.63 0.67
C SER A 111 9.77 2.28 0.29
N VAL A 112 9.77 3.60 0.13
CA VAL A 112 8.59 4.34 -0.35
C VAL A 112 8.92 4.98 -1.69
N ALA A 113 8.09 4.73 -2.71
CA ALA A 113 8.22 5.33 -4.02
C ALA A 113 7.99 6.85 -3.95
N LYS A 114 8.75 7.60 -4.76
CA LYS A 114 8.67 9.07 -4.80
C LYS A 114 7.43 9.56 -5.53
N GLU A 115 7.01 8.86 -6.58
CA GLU A 115 5.85 9.21 -7.38
C GLU A 115 4.60 8.51 -6.87
N GLU A 116 3.51 9.28 -6.82
CA GLU A 116 2.18 8.78 -6.50
C GLU A 116 1.36 8.55 -7.77
N GLU A 117 0.44 7.60 -7.72
CA GLU A 117 -0.38 7.21 -8.86
C GLU A 117 -1.88 7.20 -8.53
N PRO A 118 -2.74 7.42 -9.53
CA PRO A 118 -4.17 7.18 -9.38
C PRO A 118 -4.46 5.76 -8.91
N ALA A 119 -5.29 5.61 -7.88
CA ALA A 119 -5.71 4.29 -7.40
C ALA A 119 -6.59 3.53 -8.39
N VAL A 120 -7.23 4.26 -9.31
CA VAL A 120 -8.10 3.75 -10.35
C VAL A 120 -7.65 4.34 -11.68
N GLY A 121 -7.41 3.47 -12.66
CA GLY A 121 -7.04 3.87 -14.01
C GLY A 121 -8.16 4.65 -14.71
N ASP A 122 -7.79 5.50 -15.67
CA ASP A 122 -8.71 6.33 -16.46
C ASP A 122 -9.59 7.28 -15.63
N ASN A 123 -9.19 7.64 -14.40
CA ASN A 123 -9.90 8.67 -13.60
C ASN A 123 -9.19 10.02 -13.55
N TRP A 124 -7.93 10.06 -13.97
CA TRP A 124 -7.06 11.22 -13.89
C TRP A 124 -6.18 11.32 -15.13
N VAL A 125 -5.84 12.53 -15.52
CA VAL A 125 -4.89 12.80 -16.62
C VAL A 125 -3.62 13.43 -16.04
N LYS A 126 -2.46 12.89 -16.40
CA LYS A 126 -1.14 13.41 -15.99
C LYS A 126 -0.77 14.59 -16.90
N PHE A 127 -0.50 15.73 -16.29
CA PHE A 127 0.05 16.94 -16.90
C PHE A 127 1.44 17.23 -16.30
N PRO A 128 2.24 18.11 -16.93
CA PRO A 128 3.53 18.54 -16.36
C PRO A 128 3.42 19.13 -14.95
N THR A 129 2.29 19.78 -14.65
CA THR A 129 2.04 20.41 -13.34
C THR A 129 1.49 19.46 -12.28
N GLY A 130 1.04 18.27 -12.68
CA GLY A 130 0.41 17.29 -11.78
C GLY A 130 -0.76 16.56 -12.44
N TRP A 131 -1.67 16.04 -11.65
CA TRP A 131 -2.82 15.25 -12.08
C TRP A 131 -4.09 16.07 -12.00
N LYS A 132 -4.91 16.02 -13.05
CA LYS A 132 -6.24 16.63 -13.08
C LYS A 132 -7.32 15.56 -13.04
N ARG A 133 -8.36 15.78 -12.23
CA ARG A 133 -9.45 14.82 -12.06
C ARG A 133 -10.46 14.93 -13.19
N CYS A 134 -10.74 13.82 -13.87
CA CYS A 134 -11.67 13.82 -14.99
C CYS A 134 -13.11 14.15 -14.58
N MET A 135 -13.81 14.90 -15.44
CA MET A 135 -15.21 15.27 -15.22
C MET A 135 -16.13 14.04 -15.15
N GLY A 136 -15.94 13.07 -16.05
CA GLY A 136 -16.86 11.95 -16.24
C GLY A 136 -18.22 12.44 -16.69
N LYS A 137 -19.30 11.92 -16.10
CA LYS A 137 -20.67 12.38 -16.40
C LYS A 137 -21.07 13.68 -15.70
N GLY A 138 -20.21 14.25 -14.85
CA GLY A 138 -20.47 15.47 -14.10
C GLY A 138 -19.88 15.47 -12.69
N LEU A 139 -20.19 16.51 -11.90
CA LEU A 139 -19.65 16.68 -10.55
C LEU A 139 -20.06 15.54 -9.60
N ASP A 140 -21.25 14.99 -9.76
CA ASP A 140 -21.79 13.89 -8.92
C ASP A 140 -21.31 12.49 -9.34
N ASP A 141 -20.61 12.38 -10.48
CA ASP A 141 -20.02 11.12 -10.91
C ASP A 141 -18.80 10.76 -10.05
N ARG A 142 -19.03 9.95 -9.01
CA ARG A 142 -18.00 9.50 -8.08
C ARG A 142 -16.87 8.71 -8.73
N TYR A 143 -17.14 8.00 -9.83
CA TYR A 143 -16.11 7.29 -10.57
C TYR A 143 -15.35 8.27 -11.46
N GLY A 144 -16.05 9.06 -12.27
CA GLY A 144 -15.44 10.14 -13.04
C GLY A 144 -14.39 9.65 -14.02
N PHE A 145 -14.72 8.65 -14.83
CA PHE A 145 -13.82 8.13 -15.86
C PHE A 145 -13.62 9.15 -16.99
N CYS A 146 -12.39 9.29 -17.49
CA CYS A 146 -12.04 10.21 -18.57
C CYS A 146 -12.60 9.73 -19.91
N ARG A 147 -12.53 8.42 -20.20
CA ARG A 147 -13.00 7.84 -21.47
C ARG A 147 -12.45 8.58 -22.70
N GLY A 148 -11.18 8.97 -22.64
CA GLY A 148 -10.50 9.74 -23.68
C GLY A 148 -10.69 11.26 -23.60
N ASN A 149 -11.54 11.79 -22.72
CA ASN A 149 -11.65 13.23 -22.49
C ASN A 149 -10.44 13.75 -21.68
N THR A 150 -9.70 14.69 -22.26
CA THR A 150 -8.53 15.33 -21.65
C THR A 150 -8.68 16.85 -21.50
N THR A 151 -9.90 17.38 -21.62
CA THR A 151 -10.19 18.82 -21.57
C THR A 151 -11.06 19.20 -20.37
N ASP A 152 -11.98 18.33 -19.97
CA ASP A 152 -12.94 18.62 -18.90
C ASP A 152 -12.55 17.97 -17.57
N PHE A 153 -12.33 18.82 -16.57
CA PHE A 153 -11.88 18.40 -15.24
C PHE A 153 -12.76 18.97 -14.13
N LYS A 154 -12.83 18.26 -13.01
CA LYS A 154 -13.57 18.70 -11.82
C LYS A 154 -12.66 18.98 -10.64
N PRO A 155 -13.02 19.96 -9.80
CA PRO A 155 -12.25 20.26 -8.60
C PRO A 155 -12.41 19.14 -7.56
N PHE A 156 -11.42 19.06 -6.68
CA PHE A 156 -11.38 18.16 -5.55
C PHE A 156 -10.89 18.91 -4.32
N LYS A 157 -11.05 18.30 -3.14
CA LYS A 157 -10.59 18.89 -1.88
C LYS A 157 -9.33 18.21 -1.38
N MET A 158 -8.35 18.99 -0.96
CA MET A 158 -7.18 18.45 -0.24
C MET A 158 -7.56 18.05 1.19
N PRO A 159 -6.74 17.24 1.87
CA PRO A 159 -6.99 16.82 3.27
C PRO A 159 -7.18 17.99 4.25
N ASP A 160 -6.66 19.16 3.93
CA ASP A 160 -6.79 20.41 4.70
C ASP A 160 -8.06 21.21 4.34
N GLY A 161 -8.88 20.73 3.41
CA GLY A 161 -10.14 21.34 2.99
C GLY A 161 -10.06 22.28 1.80
N ARG A 162 -8.85 22.65 1.34
CA ARG A 162 -8.66 23.55 0.19
C ARG A 162 -9.25 22.94 -1.09
N ASP A 163 -9.91 23.78 -1.89
CA ASP A 163 -10.37 23.43 -3.23
C ASP A 163 -9.20 23.54 -4.22
N CYS A 164 -8.99 22.48 -5.00
CA CYS A 164 -7.85 22.36 -5.90
C CYS A 164 -8.27 21.75 -7.23
N THR A 165 -7.52 22.07 -8.30
CA THR A 165 -7.73 21.47 -9.62
C THR A 165 -6.56 20.59 -10.09
N VAL A 166 -5.39 20.72 -9.44
CA VAL A 166 -4.16 19.98 -9.77
C VAL A 166 -3.58 19.30 -8.53
N TYR A 167 -3.28 18.01 -8.63
CA TYR A 167 -2.68 17.20 -7.56
C TYR A 167 -1.23 16.82 -7.90
N PRO A 168 -0.27 16.83 -6.96
CA PRO A 168 -0.39 17.28 -5.56
C PRO A 168 -0.21 18.79 -5.39
N ASN A 169 0.19 19.49 -6.46
CA ASN A 169 0.54 20.91 -6.45
C ASN A 169 -0.73 21.78 -6.50
N CYS A 170 -1.44 21.86 -5.38
CA CYS A 170 -2.52 22.82 -5.20
C CYS A 170 -1.93 24.21 -4.89
N THR A 171 -2.04 25.13 -5.85
CA THR A 171 -1.49 26.49 -5.79
C THR A 171 -2.55 27.57 -5.79
N GLU A 172 -3.81 27.19 -5.92
CA GLU A 172 -4.98 28.07 -5.92
C GLU A 172 -5.31 28.68 -4.55
#